data_AF-A0A9X3IS03-F1
#
_entry.id   AF-A0A9X3IS03-F1
#
_cell.length_a   1.000
_cell.length_b   1.000
_cell.length_c   1.000
_cell.angle_alpha   90.00
_cell.angle_beta   90.00
_cell.angle_gamma   90.00
#
_symmetry.space_group_name_H-M   'P 1'
#
loop_
_entity.id
_entity.type
_entity.pdbx_description
1 polymer ?
#
loop_
_entity_poly.entity_id
_entity_poly.type
_entity_poly.pdbx_seq_one_letter_code
_entity_poly.pdbx_strand_id
1 'polypeptide(L)'
;MFHKQGARQGCQLQKNQKNSGDMSRAIIVSNQAACVRWLMLNLSRVDDVWDEFDETGLLAGDCVYGNLSLENIESLIGRGVRYFQIRFGNGRYFRDQPLDDRAWSDLQPELVEFGLAHFARPAPHWLG
;
A
#
# COMPACT_ATOMS: atom_id res chain seq x y z
N MET A 1 -44.07 17.83 25.77
CA MET A 1 -42.61 17.97 25.57
C MET A 1 -42.21 17.16 24.35
N PHE A 2 -41.69 17.86 23.35
CA PHE A 2 -40.87 17.41 22.22
C PHE A 2 -39.74 16.45 22.71
N HIS A 3 -39.22 15.42 22.03
CA HIS A 3 -38.78 15.21 20.64
C HIS A 3 -38.55 13.68 20.40
N LYS A 4 -38.91 13.11 19.23
CA LYS A 4 -38.01 12.69 18.11
C LYS A 4 -36.91 11.69 18.52
N GLN A 5 -36.86 10.44 18.07
CA GLN A 5 -36.31 9.89 16.78
C GLN A 5 -35.65 8.54 17.18
N GLY A 6 -35.55 7.48 16.38
CA GLY A 6 -35.82 7.26 14.98
C GLY A 6 -35.66 5.77 14.63
N ALA A 7 -36.36 5.36 13.58
CA ALA A 7 -36.20 4.07 12.92
C ALA A 7 -34.86 3.98 12.16
N ARG A 8 -34.33 2.77 12.02
CA ARG A 8 -33.53 2.22 10.89
C ARG A 8 -33.37 0.71 11.18
N GLN A 9 -34.12 -0.20 10.56
CA GLN A 9 -34.06 -0.64 9.15
C GLN A 9 -32.63 -0.79 8.61
N GLY A 10 -32.32 -2.02 8.19
CA GLY A 10 -31.30 -2.36 7.20
C GLY A 10 -29.86 -2.25 7.71
N CYS A 11 -28.92 -3.15 7.40
CA CYS A 11 -28.88 -4.14 6.36
C CYS A 11 -28.08 -5.34 6.86
N GLN A 12 -28.60 -6.54 6.61
CA GLN A 12 -27.75 -7.66 6.24
C GLN A 12 -26.83 -7.18 5.11
N LEU A 13 -25.57 -6.90 5.40
CA LEU A 13 -24.54 -6.94 4.36
C LEU A 13 -24.14 -8.40 4.18
N GLN A 14 -24.99 -9.02 3.37
CA GLN A 14 -24.77 -10.14 2.48
C GLN A 14 -23.34 -10.69 2.49
N LYS A 15 -23.26 -11.97 2.85
CA LYS A 15 -22.28 -12.90 2.28
C LYS A 15 -22.44 -12.89 0.75
N ASN A 16 -21.88 -11.90 0.07
CA ASN A 16 -21.64 -11.98 -1.37
C ASN A 16 -20.32 -12.70 -1.59
N GLN A 17 -20.34 -14.02 -1.37
CA GLN A 17 -19.49 -14.92 -2.14
C GLN A 17 -19.99 -14.91 -3.58
N LYS A 18 -19.51 -13.93 -4.36
CA LYS A 18 -19.46 -14.05 -5.81
C LYS A 18 -18.40 -13.10 -6.34
N ASN A 19 -17.18 -13.60 -6.41
CA ASN A 19 -16.31 -13.45 -7.57
C ASN A 19 -15.16 -14.44 -7.39
N SER A 20 -15.04 -15.38 -8.30
CA SER A 20 -13.77 -15.98 -8.70
C SER A 20 -12.91 -14.85 -9.27
N GLY A 21 -12.36 -14.01 -8.39
CA GLY A 21 -11.47 -12.91 -8.70
C GLY A 21 -10.09 -13.29 -8.18
N ASP A 22 -9.10 -13.22 -9.06
CA ASP A 22 -7.68 -13.35 -8.72
C ASP A 22 -7.42 -12.70 -7.36
N MET A 23 -6.99 -13.52 -6.40
CA MET A 23 -6.59 -12.98 -5.11
C MET A 23 -5.27 -12.24 -5.34
N SER A 24 -5.35 -10.94 -5.59
CA SER A 24 -4.22 -10.01 -5.63
C SER A 24 -3.16 -10.44 -4.63
N ARG A 25 -1.97 -10.80 -5.11
CA ARG A 25 -0.90 -11.24 -4.21
C ARG A 25 -0.35 -10.05 -3.45
N ALA A 26 -0.03 -10.25 -2.18
CA ALA A 26 0.63 -9.26 -1.35
C ALA A 26 2.12 -9.60 -1.28
N ILE A 27 2.94 -8.77 -1.91
CA ILE A 27 4.37 -9.00 -2.08
C ILE A 27 5.12 -7.89 -1.35
N ILE A 28 5.94 -8.26 -0.38
CA ILE A 28 6.81 -7.32 0.33
C ILE A 28 8.15 -7.25 -0.41
N VAL A 29 8.65 -6.05 -0.67
CA VAL A 29 9.99 -5.83 -1.24
C VAL A 29 10.80 -4.94 -0.29
N SER A 30 11.67 -5.56 0.51
CA SER A 30 12.54 -4.85 1.44
C SER A 30 13.65 -5.74 1.98
N ASN A 31 14.88 -5.23 1.97
CA ASN A 31 16.03 -5.84 2.64
C ASN A 31 16.09 -5.53 4.16
N GLN A 32 15.12 -4.76 4.70
CA GLN A 32 15.11 -4.37 6.11
C GLN A 32 14.18 -5.28 6.92
N ALA A 33 14.75 -6.07 7.82
CA ALA A 33 13.97 -7.01 8.64
C ALA A 33 12.87 -6.34 9.48
N ALA A 34 13.10 -5.13 10.00
CA ALA A 34 12.08 -4.38 10.77
C ALA A 34 10.89 -3.96 9.89
N CYS A 35 11.16 -3.55 8.65
CA CYS A 35 10.15 -3.23 7.64
C CYS A 35 9.29 -4.45 7.31
N VAL A 36 9.94 -5.58 6.98
CA VAL A 36 9.27 -6.84 6.68
C VAL A 36 8.41 -7.29 7.86
N ARG A 37 8.95 -7.29 9.08
CA ARG A 37 8.21 -7.65 10.29
C ARG A 37 6.99 -6.77 10.50
N TRP A 38 7.14 -5.46 10.35
CA TRP A 38 6.02 -4.54 10.52
C TRP A 38 4.93 -4.78 9.48
N LEU A 39 5.29 -4.96 8.20
CA LEU A 39 4.34 -5.28 7.14
C LEU A 39 3.62 -6.62 7.40
N MET A 40 4.33 -7.66 7.80
CA MET A 40 3.73 -8.95 8.14
C MET A 40 2.72 -8.86 9.30
N LEU A 41 2.91 -7.93 10.24
CA LEU A 41 1.99 -7.71 11.35
C LEU A 41 0.76 -6.87 10.98
N ASN A 42 0.86 -6.02 9.95
CA ASN A 42 -0.19 -5.07 9.56
C ASN A 42 -0.97 -5.49 8.31
N LEU A 43 -0.45 -6.42 7.52
CA LEU A 43 -1.12 -6.98 6.36
C LEU A 43 -1.92 -8.22 6.76
N SER A 44 -3.14 -8.36 6.20
CA SER A 44 -4.00 -9.53 6.45
C SER A 44 -3.44 -10.81 5.81
N ARG A 45 -2.61 -10.68 4.78
CA ARG A 45 -1.91 -11.75 4.08
C ARG A 45 -0.62 -11.21 3.49
N VAL A 46 0.41 -12.06 3.47
CA VAL A 46 1.65 -11.86 2.72
C VAL A 46 1.88 -13.16 1.95
N ASP A 47 1.98 -13.06 0.64
CA ASP A 47 2.21 -14.20 -0.25
C ASP A 47 3.71 -14.43 -0.47
N ASP A 48 4.47 -13.34 -0.68
CA ASP A 48 5.90 -13.39 -0.94
C ASP A 48 6.64 -12.23 -0.25
N VAL A 49 7.91 -12.47 0.06
CA VAL A 49 8.85 -11.46 0.57
C VAL A 49 10.12 -11.54 -0.27
N TRP A 50 10.49 -10.43 -0.89
CA TRP A 50 11.68 -10.29 -1.72
C TRP A 50 12.64 -9.28 -1.11
N ASP A 51 13.92 -9.65 -1.03
CA ASP A 51 14.96 -8.74 -0.55
C ASP A 51 15.30 -7.67 -1.60
N GLU A 52 15.20 -8.05 -2.88
CA GLU A 52 15.44 -7.20 -4.04
C GLU A 52 14.20 -7.14 -4.93
N PHE A 53 14.04 -6.02 -5.62
CA PHE A 53 12.93 -5.83 -6.55
C PHE A 53 13.20 -6.60 -7.85
N ASP A 54 12.33 -7.56 -8.17
CA ASP A 54 12.29 -8.22 -9.48
C ASP A 54 10.88 -8.13 -10.06
N GLU A 55 10.75 -7.52 -11.22
CA GLU A 55 9.46 -7.36 -11.88
C GLU A 55 9.03 -8.62 -12.66
N THR A 56 9.94 -9.59 -12.81
CA THR A 56 9.81 -10.83 -13.59
C THR A 56 8.93 -11.86 -12.88
N GLY A 57 7.64 -11.57 -12.81
CA GLY A 57 6.68 -12.45 -12.15
C GLY A 57 5.48 -11.73 -11.57
N LEU A 58 5.49 -10.39 -11.57
CA LEU A 58 4.36 -9.58 -11.15
C LEU A 58 3.24 -9.60 -12.19
N LEU A 59 2.01 -9.71 -11.70
CA LEU A 59 0.78 -9.75 -12.48
C LEU A 59 -0.05 -8.50 -12.19
N ALA A 60 -0.86 -8.09 -13.17
CA ALA A 60 -1.81 -7.01 -12.97
C ALA A 60 -2.74 -7.34 -11.80
N GLY A 61 -2.95 -6.39 -10.90
CA GLY A 61 -3.71 -6.57 -9.67
C GLY A 61 -2.89 -7.02 -8.46
N ASP A 62 -1.62 -7.42 -8.62
CA ASP A 62 -0.74 -7.65 -7.46
C ASP A 62 -0.57 -6.36 -6.64
N CYS A 63 -0.32 -6.53 -5.34
CA CYS A 63 -0.06 -5.47 -4.38
C CYS A 63 1.39 -5.57 -3.89
N VAL A 64 2.22 -4.60 -4.25
CA VAL A 64 3.63 -4.52 -3.83
C VAL A 64 3.78 -3.50 -2.70
N TYR A 65 4.44 -3.90 -1.63
CA TYR A 65 4.68 -3.09 -0.43
C TYR A 65 6.18 -2.89 -0.22
N GLY A 66 6.64 -1.65 -0.08
CA GLY A 66 8.05 -1.40 0.18
C GLY A 66 8.48 0.04 -0.08
N ASN A 67 9.79 0.24 -0.26
CA ASN A 67 10.38 1.53 -0.57
C ASN A 67 11.24 1.42 -1.83
N LEU A 68 10.59 1.44 -2.99
CA LEU A 68 11.21 1.36 -4.31
C LEU A 68 11.55 2.74 -4.87
N SER A 69 12.42 2.78 -5.88
CA SER A 69 12.71 3.97 -6.67
C SER A 69 11.48 4.43 -7.47
N LEU A 70 11.41 5.72 -7.81
CA LEU A 70 10.30 6.25 -8.62
C LEU A 70 10.16 5.52 -9.97
N GLU A 71 11.29 5.20 -10.62
CA GLU A 71 11.30 4.45 -11.89
C GLU A 71 10.62 3.08 -11.77
N ASN A 72 10.90 2.34 -10.68
CA ASN A 72 10.27 1.05 -10.42
C ASN A 72 8.78 1.22 -10.13
N ILE A 73 8.40 2.25 -9.37
CA ILE A 73 6.99 2.53 -9.05
C ILE A 73 6.19 2.85 -10.32
N GLU A 74 6.76 3.65 -11.23
CA GLU A 74 6.14 3.96 -12.53
C GLU A 74 5.95 2.70 -13.38
N SER A 75 6.97 1.82 -13.44
CA SER A 75 6.87 0.53 -14.14
C SER A 75 5.72 -0.33 -13.60
N LEU A 76 5.64 -0.47 -12.26
CA LEU A 76 4.59 -1.25 -11.60
C LEU A 76 3.19 -0.74 -11.92
N ILE A 77 2.97 0.56 -11.77
CA ILE A 77 1.67 1.17 -12.00
C ILE A 77 1.28 1.04 -13.49
N GLY A 78 2.23 1.23 -14.41
CA GLY A 78 2.01 1.03 -15.85
C GLY A 78 1.56 -0.39 -16.21
N ARG A 79 1.93 -1.39 -15.40
CA ARG A 79 1.54 -2.80 -15.55
C ARG A 79 0.24 -3.17 -14.83
N GLY A 80 -0.40 -2.20 -14.17
CA GLY A 80 -1.61 -2.43 -13.36
C GLY A 80 -1.31 -3.10 -12.01
N VAL A 81 -0.07 -3.07 -11.54
CA VAL A 81 0.31 -3.48 -10.19
C VAL A 81 0.04 -2.30 -9.24
N ARG A 82 -0.53 -2.59 -8.07
CA ARG A 82 -0.77 -1.59 -7.03
C ARG A 82 0.47 -1.50 -6.15
N TYR A 83 0.96 -0.29 -5.90
CA TYR A 83 2.15 -0.08 -5.08
C TYR A 83 1.82 0.73 -3.82
N PHE A 84 2.33 0.27 -2.69
CA PHE A 84 2.18 0.90 -1.38
C PHE A 84 3.55 1.22 -0.80
N GLN A 85 3.78 2.51 -0.55
CA GLN A 85 5.00 2.97 0.11
C GLN A 85 4.80 3.11 1.62
N ILE A 86 5.82 2.74 2.40
CA ILE A 86 5.85 3.08 3.82
C ILE A 86 6.34 4.53 3.96
N ARG A 87 5.52 5.35 4.61
CA ARG A 87 5.84 6.71 5.03
C ARG A 87 5.88 6.80 6.54
N PHE A 88 6.73 7.67 7.06
CA PHE A 88 6.83 7.95 8.48
C PHE A 88 6.40 9.40 8.73
N GLY A 89 5.67 9.65 9.82
CA GLY A 89 5.04 10.95 10.11
C GLY A 89 6.03 12.13 10.25
N ASN A 90 7.33 11.86 10.38
CA ASN A 90 8.38 12.89 10.46
C ASN A 90 9.00 13.25 9.09
N GLY A 91 8.48 12.72 7.97
CA GLY A 91 9.00 13.00 6.63
C GLY A 91 10.42 12.52 6.38
N ARG A 92 10.99 11.73 7.30
CA ARG A 92 12.32 11.15 7.14
C ARG A 92 12.21 9.88 6.32
N TYR A 93 12.78 9.92 5.12
CA TYR A 93 13.05 8.71 4.34
C TYR A 93 14.13 7.91 5.06
N PHE A 94 13.89 6.60 5.18
CA PHE A 94 14.88 5.68 5.74
C PHE A 94 16.11 5.67 4.83
N ARG A 95 17.24 6.23 5.30
CA ARG A 95 18.55 6.01 4.67
C ARG A 95 19.19 4.83 5.37
N ASP A 96 19.07 3.64 4.78
CA ASP A 96 19.92 2.44 4.91
C ASP A 96 20.40 1.97 6.30
N GLN A 97 19.91 2.56 7.39
CA GLN A 97 20.33 2.19 8.73
C GLN A 97 19.40 1.09 9.25
N PRO A 98 19.91 -0.04 9.75
CA PRO A 98 19.05 -1.02 10.40
C PRO A 98 18.45 -0.40 11.66
N LEU A 99 17.12 -0.30 11.71
CA LEU A 99 16.40 0.00 12.94
C LEU A 99 16.00 -1.27 13.68
N ASP A 100 15.93 -1.15 15.00
CA ASP A 100 15.22 -2.11 15.82
C ASP A 100 13.70 -1.87 15.78
N ASP A 101 12.94 -2.88 16.23
CA ASP A 101 11.48 -2.89 16.14
C ASP A 101 10.83 -1.77 16.98
N ARG A 102 11.51 -1.29 18.04
CA ARG A 102 11.02 -0.18 18.89
C ARG A 102 11.12 1.14 18.15
N ALA A 103 12.28 1.44 17.57
CA ALA A 103 12.47 2.64 16.77
C ALA A 103 11.55 2.67 15.55
N TRP A 104 11.22 1.51 14.97
CA TRP A 104 10.25 1.43 13.87
C TRP A 104 8.84 1.83 14.31
N SER A 105 8.40 1.36 15.48
CA SER A 105 7.06 1.64 16.01
C SER A 105 6.90 3.12 16.42
N ASP A 106 7.95 3.72 16.99
CA ASP A 106 7.96 5.13 17.39
C ASP A 106 7.83 6.11 16.21
N LEU A 107 8.22 5.67 15.00
CA LEU A 107 8.13 6.46 13.78
C LEU A 107 6.72 6.53 13.18
N GLN A 108 5.75 5.79 13.75
CA GLN A 108 4.36 5.72 13.29
C GLN A 108 4.27 5.50 11.76
N PRO A 109 4.75 4.34 11.27
CA PRO A 109 4.69 3.97 9.86
C PRO A 109 3.25 3.92 9.34
N GLU A 110 3.08 4.42 8.11
CA GLU A 110 1.82 4.49 7.38
C GLU A 110 2.03 3.90 5.99
N LEU A 111 1.03 3.17 5.47
CA LEU A 111 1.02 2.73 4.07
C LEU A 111 0.28 3.73 3.21
N VAL A 112 0.95 4.22 2.17
CA VAL A 112 0.37 5.13 1.18
C VAL A 112 0.40 4.49 -0.20
N GLU A 113 -0.78 4.32 -0.78
CA GLU A 113 -0.91 3.82 -2.15
C GLU A 113 -0.47 4.90 -3.15
N PHE A 114 0.47 4.56 -4.02
CA PHE A 114 0.79 5.39 -5.17
C PHE A 114 -0.09 4.94 -6.34
N GLY A 115 -0.61 5.92 -7.05
CA GLY A 115 -1.36 5.72 -8.29
C GLY A 115 -0.89 6.70 -9.36
N LEU A 116 -1.37 6.52 -10.59
CA LEU A 116 -1.02 7.36 -11.75
C LEU A 116 -1.16 8.87 -11.48
N ALA A 117 -2.12 9.27 -10.64
CA ALA A 117 -2.32 10.68 -10.26
C ALA A 117 -1.12 11.29 -9.50
N HIS A 118 -0.29 10.47 -8.85
CA HIS A 118 0.94 10.93 -8.20
C HIS A 118 2.03 11.34 -9.19
N PHE A 119 1.93 10.89 -10.44
CA PHE A 119 2.87 11.16 -11.54
C PHE A 119 2.30 12.14 -12.58
N ALA A 120 1.01 12.48 -12.48
CA ALA A 120 0.42 13.50 -13.32
C ALA A 120 1.09 14.84 -13.01
N ARG A 121 2.04 15.27 -13.86
CA ARG A 121 2.50 16.67 -13.85
C ARG A 121 1.25 17.54 -13.95
N PRO A 122 1.09 18.57 -13.10
CA PRO A 122 0.03 19.53 -13.30
C PRO A 122 0.18 20.06 -14.73
N ALA A 123 -0.87 19.91 -15.53
CA ALA A 123 -0.90 20.49 -16.87
C ALA A 123 -0.55 21.99 -16.72
N PRO A 124 0.36 22.53 -17.53
CA PRO A 124 0.65 23.96 -17.47
C PRO A 124 -0.66 24.72 -17.70
N HIS A 125 -1.00 25.59 -16.76
CA HIS A 125 -2.24 26.37 -16.68
C HIS A 125 -2.45 27.38 -17.82
N TRP A 126 -1.66 27.31 -18.89
CA TRP A 126 -1.66 28.23 -20.03
C TRP A 126 -2.14 27.61 -21.34
N LEU A 127 -2.73 26.41 -21.30
CA LEU A 127 -3.39 25.77 -22.46
C LEU A 127 -4.92 26.00 -22.48
N GLY A 128 -5.36 27.18 -22.03
CA GLY A 128 -6.76 27.62 -22.05
C GLY A 128 -6.97 28.82 -22.94
#